data_AF-A0A380H110-F1
#
_entry.id   AF-A0A380H110-F1
#
_cell.length_a   1.000
_cell.length_b   1.000
_cell.length_c   1.000
_cell.angle_alpha   90.00
_cell.angle_beta   90.00
_cell.angle_gamma   90.00
#
_symmetry.space_group_name_H-M   'P 1'
#
loop_
_entity.id
_entity.type
_entity.pdbx_description
1 polymer ?
#
loop_
_entity_poly.entity_id
_entity_poly.type
_entity_poly.pdbx_seq_one_letter_code
_entity_poly.pdbx_strand_id
1 'polypeptide(L)'
;MPENTKIPRATLKRLPLYYRFVSILKSKGIDRVNSKAISEALQIDSATIRRDFSYFGELGKKGYGYNVDSMLEFFKSELSESDEIKIAIVGVGNLGRALLTYNFSIHDEMTITEAFDVREHIVGEEIGNVVVKHSDEIKSAVEAEDIDVVILTTPEKVAQQVVNQLVKAGIKGILNFTPSRVKTPQDVQVHHIDFGIELQSLLFFMKNYSK
;
A
#
# COMPACT_ATOMS: atom_id res chain seq x y z
N MET A 1 -9.68 15.60 17.60
CA MET A 1 -9.14 16.24 16.39
C MET A 1 -9.80 17.60 16.21
N PRO A 2 -9.07 18.69 15.87
CA PRO A 2 -9.72 19.93 15.50
C PRO A 2 -10.51 19.73 14.19
N GLU A 3 -11.63 20.44 14.06
CA GLU A 3 -12.64 20.25 13.01
C GLU A 3 -12.08 20.23 11.58
N ASN A 4 -12.44 19.17 10.85
CA ASN A 4 -12.75 19.15 9.42
C ASN A 4 -11.71 19.71 8.41
N THR A 5 -10.41 19.52 8.65
CA THR A 5 -9.42 19.78 7.59
C THR A 5 -9.09 18.48 6.84
N LYS A 6 -9.78 18.23 5.73
CA LYS A 6 -9.53 17.06 4.88
C LYS A 6 -8.09 17.08 4.39
N ILE A 7 -7.31 16.05 4.74
CA ILE A 7 -5.90 15.91 4.35
C ILE A 7 -5.80 15.93 2.81
N PRO A 8 -4.96 16.81 2.22
CA PRO A 8 -4.80 16.86 0.77
C PRO A 8 -4.31 15.53 0.19
N ARG A 9 -4.82 15.14 -0.99
CA ARG A 9 -4.41 13.90 -1.69
C ARG A 9 -2.89 13.80 -1.88
N ALA A 10 -2.22 14.93 -2.16
CA ALA A 10 -0.77 14.94 -2.32
C ALA A 10 -0.03 14.60 -1.02
N THR A 11 -0.57 15.02 0.12
CA THR A 11 -0.06 14.70 1.46
C THR A 11 -0.30 13.22 1.77
N LEU A 12 -1.52 12.70 1.53
CA LEU A 12 -1.84 11.27 1.70
C LEU A 12 -0.87 10.36 0.93
N LYS A 13 -0.53 10.72 -0.32
CA LYS A 13 0.45 9.97 -1.13
C LYS A 13 1.88 9.95 -0.56
N ARG A 14 2.24 10.91 0.28
CA ARG A 14 3.57 10.99 0.92
C ARG A 14 3.63 10.31 2.28
N LEU A 15 2.49 10.05 2.93
CA LEU A 15 2.48 9.42 4.27
C LEU A 15 3.21 8.08 4.33
N PRO A 16 3.05 7.16 3.36
CA PRO A 16 3.80 5.90 3.40
C PRO A 16 5.32 6.11 3.35
N LEU A 17 5.80 7.15 2.65
CA LEU A 17 7.23 7.49 2.60
C LEU A 17 7.74 8.00 3.94
N TYR A 18 6.96 8.85 4.61
CA TYR A 18 7.28 9.33 5.95
C TYR A 18 7.27 8.18 6.96
N TYR A 19 6.24 7.34 6.95
CA TYR A 19 6.11 6.20 7.84
C TYR A 19 7.33 5.28 7.73
N ARG A 20 7.67 4.85 6.50
CA ARG A 20 8.84 4.00 6.25
C ARG A 20 10.14 4.61 6.76
N PHE A 21 10.37 5.90 6.50
CA PHE A 21 11.58 6.57 6.97
C PHE A 21 11.65 6.64 8.51
N VAL A 22 10.54 6.96 9.16
CA VAL A 22 10.46 7.03 10.62
C VAL A 22 10.65 5.64 11.25
N SER A 23 10.13 4.57 10.65
CA SER A 23 10.40 3.19 11.09
C SER A 23 11.89 2.85 11.03
N ILE A 24 12.60 3.31 9.99
CA ILE A 24 14.07 3.15 9.88
C ILE A 24 14.81 3.95 10.97
N LEU A 25 14.31 5.13 11.35
CA LEU A 25 14.90 5.90 12.45
C LEU A 25 14.72 5.18 13.78
N LYS A 26 13.54 4.61 14.02
CA LYS A 26 13.23 3.85 15.23
C LYS A 26 14.13 2.62 15.36
N SER A 27 14.33 1.85 14.29
CA SER A 27 15.22 0.69 14.31
C SER A 27 16.69 1.05 14.57
N LYS A 28 17.08 2.31 14.33
CA LYS A 28 18.41 2.86 14.65
C LYS A 28 18.48 3.50 16.05
N GLY A 29 17.41 3.44 16.84
CA GLY A 29 17.35 4.05 18.17
C GLY A 29 17.36 5.59 18.16
N ILE A 30 16.87 6.21 17.08
CA ILE A 30 16.76 7.66 16.98
C ILE A 30 15.40 8.09 17.52
N ASP A 31 15.39 8.88 18.60
CA ASP A 31 14.15 9.31 19.25
C ASP A 31 13.51 10.55 18.62
N ARG A 32 14.31 11.37 17.93
CA ARG A 32 13.85 12.64 17.37
C ARG A 32 14.47 12.95 16.02
N VAL A 33 13.69 13.60 15.16
CA VAL A 33 14.15 14.04 13.83
C VAL A 33 13.57 15.41 13.48
N ASN A 34 14.34 16.25 12.80
CA ASN A 34 13.85 17.56 12.34
C ASN A 34 13.45 17.50 10.85
N SER A 35 12.70 18.50 10.37
CA SER A 35 12.24 18.53 8.97
C SER A 35 13.38 18.56 7.95
N LYS A 36 14.56 19.10 8.32
CA LYS A 36 15.73 19.17 7.44
C LYS A 36 16.31 17.78 7.19
N ALA A 37 16.45 16.97 8.23
CA ALA A 37 16.93 15.58 8.09
C ALA A 37 15.95 14.72 7.28
N ILE A 38 14.64 14.88 7.48
CA ILE A 38 13.62 14.21 6.65
C ILE A 38 13.71 14.69 5.20
N SER A 39 13.92 15.98 4.98
CA SER A 39 14.05 16.60 3.65
C SER A 39 15.23 16.04 2.87
N GLU A 40 16.39 15.93 3.50
CA GLU A 40 17.61 15.36 2.89
C GLU A 40 17.41 13.88 2.54
N ALA A 41 16.76 13.11 3.41
CA ALA A 41 16.54 11.68 3.19
C ALA A 41 15.50 11.38 2.11
N LEU A 42 14.41 12.17 2.05
CA LEU A 42 13.27 11.90 1.17
C LEU A 42 13.21 12.79 -0.07
N GLN A 43 14.11 13.77 -0.20
CA GLN A 43 14.13 14.75 -1.29
C GLN A 43 12.79 15.52 -1.40
N ILE A 44 12.18 15.83 -0.25
CA ILE A 44 10.96 16.64 -0.14
C ILE A 44 11.32 17.93 0.59
N ASP A 45 10.88 19.08 0.09
CA ASP A 45 11.18 20.36 0.73
C ASP A 45 10.71 20.42 2.19
N SER A 46 11.55 21.00 3.06
CA SER A 46 11.28 21.10 4.50
C SER A 46 9.99 21.86 4.83
N ALA A 47 9.61 22.88 4.05
CA ALA A 47 8.35 23.59 4.24
C ALA A 47 7.15 22.73 3.85
N THR A 48 7.29 21.87 2.84
CA THR A 48 6.26 20.88 2.48
C THR A 48 6.07 19.86 3.60
N ILE A 49 7.15 19.32 4.17
CA ILE A 49 7.08 18.38 5.31
C ILE A 49 6.39 19.02 6.52
N ARG A 50 6.76 20.27 6.87
CA ARG A 50 6.11 21.01 7.97
C ARG A 50 4.62 21.22 7.72
N ARG A 51 4.22 21.54 6.47
CA ARG A 51 2.82 21.70 6.08
C ARG A 51 2.07 20.37 6.18
N ASP A 52 2.65 19.30 5.67
CA ASP A 52 2.05 17.97 5.76
C ASP A 52 1.82 17.57 7.21
N PHE A 53 2.83 17.73 8.08
CA PHE A 53 2.69 17.35 9.48
C PHE A 53 1.77 18.26 10.29
N SER A 54 1.52 19.49 9.83
CA SER A 54 0.56 20.39 10.47
C SER A 54 -0.89 19.88 10.41
N TYR A 55 -1.22 19.00 9.46
CA TYR A 55 -2.55 18.35 9.41
C TYR A 55 -2.75 17.31 10.51
N PHE A 56 -1.69 16.90 11.20
CA PHE A 56 -1.68 15.75 12.11
C PHE A 56 -1.56 16.14 13.58
N GLY A 57 -1.79 17.42 13.88
CA GLY A 57 -1.69 17.97 15.24
C GLY A 57 -0.26 18.23 15.69
N GLU A 58 -0.04 18.24 17.00
CA GLU A 58 1.25 18.59 17.60
C GLU A 58 2.23 17.39 17.62
N LEU A 59 2.70 16.95 16.44
CA LEU A 59 3.74 15.91 16.33
C LEU A 59 5.15 16.39 16.77
N GLY A 60 5.31 17.69 17.03
CA GLY A 60 6.61 18.25 17.42
C GLY A 60 6.52 19.67 17.98
N LYS A 61 7.54 20.07 18.72
CA LYS A 61 7.71 21.44 19.23
C LYS A 61 8.67 22.21 18.32
N LYS A 62 8.35 23.49 18.05
CA LYS A 62 9.19 24.38 17.24
C LYS A 62 10.62 24.40 17.80
N GLY A 63 11.61 24.06 16.96
CA GLY A 63 13.03 24.02 17.33
C GLY A 63 13.54 22.72 17.96
N TYR A 64 12.66 21.78 18.30
CA TYR A 64 13.04 20.52 19.00
C TYR A 64 12.91 19.26 18.12
N GLY A 65 12.32 19.39 16.93
CA GLY A 65 12.04 18.27 16.02
C GLY A 65 10.78 17.50 16.40
N TYR A 66 10.50 16.43 15.67
CA TYR A 66 9.39 15.50 15.86
C TYR A 66 9.85 14.31 16.69
N ASN A 67 8.99 13.81 17.57
CA ASN A 67 9.27 12.57 18.30
C ASN A 67 8.95 11.37 17.41
N VAL A 68 9.90 10.46 17.26
CA VAL A 68 9.79 9.31 16.34
C VAL A 68 8.66 8.37 16.77
N ASP A 69 8.50 8.09 18.06
CA ASP A 69 7.45 7.20 18.56
C ASP A 69 6.05 7.79 18.34
N SER A 70 5.84 9.07 18.68
CA SER A 70 4.58 9.76 18.44
C SER A 70 4.21 9.82 16.96
N MET A 71 5.22 9.94 16.08
CA MET A 71 4.98 9.88 14.64
C MET A 71 4.55 8.49 14.17
N LEU A 72 5.17 7.42 14.70
CA LEU A 72 4.79 6.05 14.37
C LEU A 72 3.39 5.72 14.87
N GLU A 73 3.07 6.07 16.11
CA GLU A 73 1.73 5.92 16.68
C GLU A 73 0.68 6.61 15.81
N PHE A 74 0.96 7.84 15.39
CA PHE A 74 0.10 8.57 14.47
C PHE A 74 -0.08 7.83 13.13
N PHE A 75 0.99 7.46 12.44
CA PHE A 75 0.89 6.78 11.14
C PHE A 75 0.16 5.43 11.25
N LYS A 76 0.39 4.67 12.33
CA LYS A 76 -0.34 3.44 12.59
C LYS A 76 -1.83 3.69 12.74
N SER A 77 -2.21 4.68 13.56
CA SER A 77 -3.62 5.02 13.79
C SER A 77 -4.38 5.48 12.54
N GLU A 78 -3.68 6.06 11.55
CA GLU A 78 -4.28 6.45 10.27
C GLU A 78 -4.36 5.30 9.25
N LEU A 79 -3.57 4.24 9.44
CA LEU A 79 -3.47 3.14 8.49
C LEU A 79 -4.52 2.06 8.77
N SER A 80 -4.67 1.66 10.04
CA SER A 80 -5.66 0.69 10.50
C SER A 80 -5.80 0.74 12.02
N GLU A 81 -6.99 0.42 12.54
CA GLU A 81 -7.20 0.14 13.97
C GLU A 81 -6.82 -1.31 14.33
N SER A 82 -6.64 -2.17 13.33
CA SER A 82 -6.20 -3.56 13.51
C SER A 82 -4.67 -3.66 13.56
N ASP A 83 -4.18 -4.51 14.45
CA ASP A 83 -2.75 -4.88 14.53
C ASP A 83 -2.27 -5.68 13.30
N GLU A 84 -3.21 -6.29 12.55
CA GLU A 84 -2.94 -7.02 11.32
C GLU A 84 -3.91 -6.60 10.20
N ILE A 85 -3.36 -6.32 9.03
CA ILE A 85 -4.05 -6.00 7.78
C ILE A 85 -3.85 -7.19 6.84
N LYS A 86 -4.90 -7.99 6.68
CA LYS A 86 -4.90 -9.14 5.79
C LYS A 86 -5.15 -8.72 4.35
N ILE A 87 -4.34 -9.26 3.45
CA ILE A 87 -4.38 -8.96 2.02
C ILE A 87 -4.58 -10.26 1.25
N ALA A 88 -5.46 -10.23 0.27
CA ALA A 88 -5.59 -11.31 -0.70
C ALA A 88 -4.82 -10.99 -2.00
N ILE A 89 -4.39 -12.02 -2.71
CA ILE A 89 -3.89 -11.91 -4.08
C ILE A 89 -4.73 -12.75 -5.05
N VAL A 90 -5.08 -12.19 -6.20
CA VAL A 90 -5.77 -12.94 -7.27
C VAL A 90 -4.92 -12.95 -8.54
N GLY A 91 -4.62 -14.15 -9.01
CA GLY A 91 -3.75 -14.42 -10.16
C GLY A 91 -2.34 -14.77 -9.72
N VAL A 92 -2.08 -16.06 -9.52
CA VAL A 92 -0.79 -16.59 -9.05
C VAL A 92 0.09 -16.95 -10.26
N GLY A 93 0.30 -15.96 -11.14
CA GLY A 93 1.28 -16.01 -12.22
C GLY A 93 2.69 -15.70 -11.71
N ASN A 94 3.59 -15.28 -12.60
CA ASN A 94 4.96 -14.92 -12.21
C ASN A 94 5.00 -13.82 -11.14
N LEU A 95 4.23 -12.74 -11.33
CA LEU A 95 4.19 -11.62 -10.39
C LEU A 95 3.51 -12.01 -9.07
N GLY A 96 2.36 -12.69 -9.13
CA GLY A 96 1.66 -13.14 -7.92
C GLY A 96 2.51 -14.09 -7.08
N ARG A 97 3.16 -15.07 -7.72
CA ARG A 97 4.09 -15.98 -7.06
C ARG A 97 5.29 -15.25 -6.46
N ALA A 98 5.84 -14.24 -7.15
CA ALA A 98 6.94 -13.44 -6.61
C ALA A 98 6.53 -12.66 -5.35
N LEU A 99 5.33 -12.07 -5.34
CA LEU A 99 4.79 -11.35 -4.17
C LEU A 99 4.55 -12.27 -2.98
N LEU A 100 4.04 -13.49 -3.23
CA LEU A 100 3.85 -14.53 -2.20
C LEU A 100 5.19 -15.04 -1.65
N THR A 101 6.14 -15.40 -2.52
CA THR A 101 7.44 -15.97 -2.11
C THR A 101 8.29 -14.97 -1.34
N TYR A 102 8.27 -13.69 -1.73
CA TYR A 102 9.04 -12.69 -1.02
C TYR A 102 8.46 -12.38 0.37
N ASN A 103 7.31 -13.01 0.71
CA ASN A 103 6.43 -12.69 1.82
C ASN A 103 6.39 -11.18 1.96
N PHE A 104 5.90 -10.51 0.91
CA PHE A 104 5.87 -9.05 0.79
C PHE A 104 5.08 -8.47 1.96
N SER A 105 5.70 -8.43 3.15
CA SER A 105 5.23 -7.71 4.31
C SER A 105 5.50 -6.27 3.96
N ILE A 106 4.44 -5.65 3.43
CA ILE A 106 4.47 -4.28 2.92
C ILE A 106 4.81 -3.32 4.08
N HIS A 107 4.54 -3.77 5.31
CA HIS A 107 4.94 -3.26 6.62
C HIS A 107 4.77 -4.39 7.66
N ASP A 108 5.22 -4.20 8.90
CA ASP A 108 5.08 -5.21 9.99
C ASP A 108 3.61 -5.64 10.21
N GLU A 109 2.65 -4.79 9.86
CA GLU A 109 1.22 -5.02 10.05
C GLU A 109 0.49 -5.56 8.80
N MET A 110 1.12 -5.64 7.61
CA MET A 110 0.45 -6.08 6.37
C MET A 110 0.91 -7.47 5.95
N THR A 111 -0.03 -8.41 5.87
CA THR A 111 0.26 -9.82 5.55
C THR A 111 -0.60 -10.28 4.38
N ILE A 112 0.02 -10.92 3.37
CA ILE A 112 -0.74 -11.66 2.35
C ILE A 112 -1.13 -13.00 2.97
N THR A 113 -2.42 -13.20 3.25
CA THR A 113 -2.94 -14.41 3.91
C THR A 113 -3.70 -15.31 2.96
N GLU A 114 -4.16 -14.77 1.83
CA GLU A 114 -5.04 -15.47 0.90
C GLU A 114 -4.54 -15.33 -0.54
N ALA A 115 -4.60 -16.41 -1.32
CA ALA A 115 -4.22 -16.44 -2.73
C ALA A 115 -5.22 -17.22 -3.57
N PHE A 116 -5.58 -16.69 -4.73
CA PHE A 116 -6.59 -17.30 -5.61
C PHE A 116 -6.12 -17.42 -7.06
N ASP A 117 -6.43 -18.54 -7.70
CA ASP A 117 -6.27 -18.74 -9.14
C ASP A 117 -7.37 -19.68 -9.69
N VAL A 118 -7.49 -19.74 -11.02
CA VAL A 118 -8.44 -20.63 -11.72
C VAL A 118 -7.77 -21.92 -12.22
N ARG A 119 -6.45 -21.97 -12.22
CA ARG A 119 -5.69 -23.09 -12.77
C ARG A 119 -5.64 -24.22 -11.75
N GLU A 120 -6.39 -25.29 -12.00
CA GLU A 120 -6.46 -26.47 -11.13
C GLU A 120 -5.10 -27.06 -10.73
N HIS A 121 -4.10 -27.00 -11.60
CA HIS A 121 -2.77 -27.56 -11.32
C HIS A 121 -1.95 -26.76 -10.29
N ILE A 122 -2.36 -25.53 -9.96
CA ILE A 122 -1.72 -24.73 -8.90
C ILE A 122 -2.59 -24.56 -7.66
N VAL A 123 -3.89 -24.86 -7.75
CA VAL A 123 -4.76 -24.86 -6.58
C VAL A 123 -4.28 -25.96 -5.62
N GLY A 124 -4.18 -25.61 -4.35
CA GLY A 124 -3.58 -26.45 -3.30
C GLY A 124 -2.06 -26.35 -3.19
N GLU A 125 -1.37 -25.64 -4.09
CA GLU A 125 0.06 -25.35 -3.93
C GLU A 125 0.28 -24.37 -2.77
N GLU A 126 1.25 -24.67 -1.91
CA GLU A 126 1.72 -23.74 -0.88
C GLU A 126 2.90 -22.92 -1.44
N ILE A 127 2.74 -21.59 -1.46
CA ILE A 127 3.75 -20.66 -1.94
C ILE A 127 4.06 -19.67 -0.82
N GLY A 128 5.29 -19.71 -0.33
CA GLY A 128 5.62 -19.01 0.92
C GLY A 128 4.88 -19.70 2.07
N ASN A 129 3.98 -18.97 2.74
CA ASN A 129 3.13 -19.48 3.82
C ASN A 129 1.63 -19.46 3.45
N VAL A 130 1.30 -19.34 2.15
CA VAL A 130 -0.07 -19.18 1.67
C VAL A 130 -0.42 -20.32 0.72
N VAL A 131 -1.55 -20.97 0.98
CA VAL A 131 -2.12 -22.00 0.10
C VAL A 131 -2.97 -21.32 -0.97
N VAL A 132 -2.74 -21.67 -2.24
CA VAL A 132 -3.54 -21.17 -3.36
C VAL A 132 -4.90 -21.85 -3.37
N LYS A 133 -5.96 -21.08 -3.23
CA LYS A 133 -7.37 -21.50 -3.30
C LYS A 133 -7.92 -21.32 -4.71
N HIS A 134 -9.02 -21.98 -5.01
CA HIS A 134 -9.70 -21.75 -6.29
C HIS A 134 -10.43 -20.40 -6.26
N SER A 135 -10.50 -19.70 -7.39
CA SER A 135 -11.14 -18.37 -7.47
C SER A 135 -12.64 -18.36 -7.09
N ASP A 136 -13.31 -19.50 -7.13
CA ASP A 136 -14.70 -19.62 -6.67
C ASP A 136 -14.84 -19.40 -5.15
N GLU A 137 -13.75 -19.59 -4.40
CA GLU A 137 -13.70 -19.41 -2.95
C GLU A 137 -13.46 -17.95 -2.53
N ILE A 138 -13.23 -17.03 -3.50
CA ILE A 138 -12.95 -15.62 -3.24
C ILE A 138 -13.97 -15.02 -2.28
N LYS A 139 -15.26 -15.21 -2.55
CA LYS A 139 -16.31 -14.58 -1.75
C LYS A 139 -16.27 -15.06 -0.30
N SER A 140 -16.25 -16.37 -0.10
CA SER A 140 -16.25 -16.97 1.24
C SER A 140 -14.99 -16.61 2.03
N ALA A 141 -13.83 -16.60 1.39
CA ALA A 141 -12.57 -16.28 2.06
C ALA A 141 -12.48 -14.78 2.41
N VAL A 142 -12.89 -13.88 1.51
CA VAL A 142 -12.92 -12.43 1.79
C VAL A 142 -13.82 -12.11 2.99
N GLU A 143 -15.01 -12.72 3.05
CA GLU A 143 -15.96 -12.52 4.15
C GLU A 143 -15.47 -13.16 5.46
N ALA A 144 -14.88 -14.36 5.42
CA ALA A 144 -14.42 -15.07 6.61
C ALA A 144 -13.16 -14.45 7.24
N GLU A 145 -12.25 -13.95 6.41
CA GLU A 145 -10.96 -13.40 6.84
C GLU A 145 -10.97 -11.87 7.00
N ASP A 146 -12.12 -11.21 6.78
CA ASP A 146 -12.27 -9.75 6.86
C ASP A 146 -11.28 -8.98 5.97
N ILE A 147 -11.23 -9.36 4.68
CA ILE A 147 -10.25 -8.83 3.73
C ILE A 147 -10.81 -7.61 2.99
N ASP A 148 -10.29 -6.44 3.32
CA ASP A 148 -10.65 -5.18 2.65
C ASP A 148 -9.87 -4.92 1.36
N VAL A 149 -8.65 -5.47 1.24
CA VAL A 149 -7.71 -5.10 0.16
C VAL A 149 -7.21 -6.32 -0.60
N VAL A 150 -7.24 -6.22 -1.93
CA VAL A 150 -6.78 -7.28 -2.84
C VAL A 150 -5.73 -6.77 -3.82
N ILE A 151 -4.68 -7.56 -4.02
CA ILE A 151 -3.71 -7.38 -5.10
C ILE A 151 -4.20 -8.17 -6.33
N LEU A 152 -4.36 -7.48 -7.47
CA LEU A 152 -4.82 -8.09 -8.71
C LEU A 152 -3.68 -8.23 -9.71
N THR A 153 -3.30 -9.47 -10.00
CA THR A 153 -2.17 -9.85 -10.87
C THR A 153 -2.59 -10.78 -12.01
N THR A 154 -3.86 -10.76 -12.39
CA THR A 154 -4.42 -11.58 -13.48
C THR A 154 -4.09 -11.04 -14.88
N PRO A 155 -4.22 -11.85 -15.94
CA PRO A 155 -4.23 -11.35 -17.31
C PRO A 155 -5.34 -10.32 -17.55
N GLU A 156 -5.10 -9.37 -18.46
CA GLU A 156 -6.05 -8.31 -18.82
C GLU A 156 -7.46 -8.83 -19.16
N LYS A 157 -7.53 -9.92 -19.93
CA LYS A 157 -8.80 -10.47 -20.44
C LYS A 157 -9.80 -10.85 -19.35
N VAL A 158 -9.33 -11.19 -18.16
CA VAL A 158 -10.16 -11.65 -17.04
C VAL A 158 -10.22 -10.65 -15.87
N ALA A 159 -9.40 -9.59 -15.91
CA ALA A 159 -9.26 -8.63 -14.82
C ALA A 159 -10.61 -8.04 -14.37
N GLN A 160 -11.44 -7.57 -15.31
CA GLN A 160 -12.72 -6.96 -14.96
C GLN A 160 -13.72 -7.97 -14.37
N GLN A 161 -13.71 -9.23 -14.84
CA GLN A 161 -14.57 -10.27 -14.29
C GLN A 161 -14.22 -10.55 -12.83
N VAL A 162 -12.94 -10.68 -12.53
CA VAL A 162 -12.43 -10.88 -11.16
C VAL A 162 -12.78 -9.68 -10.28
N VAL A 163 -12.57 -8.45 -10.76
CA VAL A 163 -12.97 -7.23 -10.02
C VAL A 163 -14.45 -7.24 -9.68
N ASN A 164 -15.32 -7.66 -10.60
CA ASN A 164 -16.75 -7.75 -10.32
C ASN A 164 -17.08 -8.77 -9.22
N GLN A 165 -16.33 -9.87 -9.13
CA GLN A 165 -16.46 -10.84 -8.03
C GLN A 165 -15.98 -10.26 -6.71
N LEU A 166 -14.82 -9.60 -6.70
CA LEU A 166 -14.24 -8.96 -5.53
C LEU A 166 -15.17 -7.87 -4.97
N VAL A 167 -15.72 -7.01 -5.83
CA VAL A 167 -16.71 -5.98 -5.43
C VAL A 167 -17.94 -6.63 -4.78
N LYS A 168 -18.43 -7.76 -5.31
CA LYS A 168 -19.55 -8.51 -4.71
C LYS A 168 -19.18 -9.17 -3.38
N ALA A 169 -17.91 -9.47 -3.17
CA ALA A 169 -17.39 -10.01 -1.92
C ALA A 169 -17.17 -8.93 -0.84
N GLY A 170 -17.34 -7.64 -1.18
CA GLY A 170 -17.37 -6.56 -0.20
C GLY A 170 -16.06 -5.80 0.01
N ILE A 171 -15.02 -6.12 -0.77
CA ILE A 171 -13.70 -5.46 -0.70
C ILE A 171 -13.79 -3.94 -0.86
N LYS A 172 -12.82 -3.21 -0.30
CA LYS A 172 -12.74 -1.74 -0.33
C LYS A 172 -11.60 -1.21 -1.19
N GLY A 173 -10.56 -2.02 -1.40
CA GLY A 173 -9.35 -1.60 -2.11
C GLY A 173 -8.85 -2.64 -3.11
N ILE A 174 -8.37 -2.18 -4.26
CA ILE A 174 -7.67 -3.00 -5.25
C ILE A 174 -6.33 -2.36 -5.61
N LEU A 175 -5.25 -3.11 -5.38
CA LEU A 175 -3.94 -2.82 -5.95
C LEU A 175 -3.81 -3.54 -7.30
N ASN A 176 -4.06 -2.82 -8.40
CA ASN A 176 -4.18 -3.38 -9.73
C ASN A 176 -2.85 -3.35 -10.50
N PHE A 177 -2.24 -4.51 -10.70
CA PHE A 177 -1.06 -4.72 -11.55
C PHE A 177 -1.40 -5.27 -12.94
N THR A 178 -2.68 -5.41 -13.28
CA THR A 178 -3.07 -5.85 -14.62
C THR A 178 -2.72 -4.78 -15.65
N PRO A 179 -2.44 -5.10 -16.92
CA PRO A 179 -2.11 -4.11 -17.95
C PRO A 179 -3.21 -3.09 -18.25
N SER A 180 -4.44 -3.31 -17.78
CA SER A 180 -5.58 -2.47 -18.08
C SER A 180 -6.20 -1.86 -16.82
N ARG A 181 -6.88 -0.74 -17.01
CA ARG A 181 -7.70 -0.14 -15.96
C ARG A 181 -8.98 -0.95 -15.79
N VAL A 182 -9.35 -1.17 -14.54
CA VAL A 182 -10.61 -1.82 -14.15
C VAL A 182 -11.60 -0.79 -13.66
N LYS A 183 -12.89 -1.11 -13.77
CA LYS A 183 -14.00 -0.27 -13.32
C LYS A 183 -14.55 -0.81 -12.01
N THR A 184 -14.76 0.09 -11.05
CA THR A 184 -15.36 -0.19 -9.76
C THR A 184 -16.42 0.87 -9.42
N PRO A 185 -17.36 0.57 -8.49
CA PRO A 185 -18.17 1.57 -7.81
C PRO A 185 -17.32 2.62 -7.05
N GLN A 186 -17.93 3.74 -6.66
CA GLN A 186 -17.22 4.87 -6.04
C GLN A 186 -16.64 4.56 -4.65
N ASP A 187 -17.24 3.61 -3.94
CA ASP A 187 -16.85 3.15 -2.61
C ASP A 187 -15.68 2.17 -2.62
N VAL A 188 -15.23 1.71 -3.80
CA VAL A 188 -14.06 0.84 -3.96
C VAL A 188 -12.91 1.60 -4.61
N GLN A 189 -11.82 1.77 -3.86
CA GLN A 189 -10.62 2.45 -4.33
C GLN A 189 -9.75 1.52 -5.18
N VAL A 190 -9.27 2.03 -6.31
CA VAL A 190 -8.34 1.29 -7.18
C VAL A 190 -7.05 2.08 -7.32
N HIS A 191 -5.95 1.48 -6.87
CA HIS A 191 -4.60 1.96 -7.15
C HIS A 191 -3.98 1.12 -8.25
N HIS A 192 -3.76 1.71 -9.42
CA HIS A 192 -3.21 1.01 -10.58
C HIS A 192 -1.72 1.27 -10.69
N ILE A 193 -0.93 0.20 -10.79
CA ILE A 193 0.53 0.24 -10.98
C ILE A 193 0.86 -0.29 -12.37
N ASP A 194 1.48 0.57 -13.17
CA ASP A 194 1.98 0.24 -14.50
C ASP A 194 3.47 0.56 -14.57
N PHE A 195 4.30 -0.49 -14.46
CA PHE A 195 5.76 -0.35 -14.52
C PHE A 195 6.25 0.24 -15.85
N GLY A 196 5.51 0.05 -16.95
CA GLY A 196 5.84 0.63 -18.25
C GLY A 196 5.74 2.15 -18.23
N ILE A 197 4.66 2.67 -17.66
CA ILE A 197 4.46 4.13 -17.49
C ILE A 197 5.49 4.72 -16.53
N GLU A 198 5.82 4.03 -15.43
CA GLU A 198 6.85 4.47 -14.49
C GLU A 198 8.24 4.52 -15.15
N LEU A 199 8.60 3.49 -15.93
CA LEU A 199 9.87 3.46 -16.66
C LEU A 199 9.94 4.56 -17.73
N GLN A 200 8.86 4.77 -18.48
CA GLN A 200 8.78 5.88 -19.44
C GLN A 200 8.96 7.23 -18.76
N SER A 201 8.32 7.43 -17.60
CA SER A 201 8.44 8.66 -16.81
C SER A 201 9.90 8.89 -16.40
N LEU A 202 10.59 7.85 -15.89
CA LEU A 202 12.02 7.92 -15.58
C LEU A 202 12.85 8.32 -16.80
N LEU A 203 12.61 7.71 -17.97
CA LEU A 203 13.32 8.04 -19.22
C LEU A 203 13.09 9.50 -19.64
N PHE A 204 11.86 10.02 -19.51
CA PHE A 204 11.58 11.43 -19.75
C PHE A 204 12.31 12.33 -18.77
N PHE A 205 12.35 12.00 -17.48
CA PHE A 205 13.12 12.76 -16.50
C PHE A 205 14.60 12.78 -16.84
N MET A 206 15.20 11.63 -17.13
CA MET A 206 16.60 11.54 -17.55
C MET A 206 16.87 12.41 -18.77
N LYS A 207 16.00 12.41 -19.79
CA LYS A 207 16.20 13.23 -20.99
C LYS A 207 16.10 14.73 -20.74
N ASN A 208 15.26 15.17 -19.81
CA ASN A 208 14.93 16.59 -19.62
C ASN A 208 15.65 17.25 -18.44
N TYR A 209 16.13 16.47 -17.47
CA TYR A 209 16.79 16.96 -16.26
C TYR A 209 18.26 16.51 -16.13
N SER A 210 18.79 15.75 -17.11
CA SER A 210 20.24 15.59 -17.24
C SER A 210 20.85 16.84 -17.87
N LYS A 211 21.09 17.87 -17.05
CA LYS A 211 22.00 18.99 -17.34
C LYS A 211 22.77 19.35 -16.09
#